data_AF-A0A7T6Z0V3-F1
#
_entry.id   AF-A0A7T6Z0V3-F1
#
_cell.length_a   1.000
_cell.length_b   1.000
_cell.length_c   1.000
_cell.angle_alpha   90.00
_cell.angle_beta   90.00
_cell.angle_gamma   90.00
#
_symmetry.space_group_name_H-M   'P 1'
#
loop_
_entity.id
_entity.type
_entity.pdbx_description
1 polymer ?
#
loop_
_entity_poly.entity_id
_entity_poly.type
_entity_poly.pdbx_seq_one_letter_code
_entity_poly.pdbx_strand_id
1 'polypeptide(L)'
;MSMELMMMDTAERQTWLMVASDTAATFRWEHILTSQAPVFWGMRRLPRNFRMAWDGDLILCYRSGSEKRGLVGVAEVEEGFNDDGITVRGIAEFQQIIHYDEFKNDPIYRGTEAGRLRNRGTLFHVHDAFVQWVKNRLEEEGDTVSAAYLS
;
A
#
# COMPACT_ATOMS: atom_id res chain seq x y z
N MET A 1 22.61 18.36 -22.13
CA MET A 1 21.51 17.66 -21.43
C MET A 1 22.10 16.36 -20.93
N SER A 2 22.36 16.27 -19.62
CA SER A 2 23.24 15.25 -19.04
C SER A 2 22.55 13.90 -18.91
N MET A 3 23.31 12.82 -19.07
CA MET A 3 22.86 11.42 -18.98
C MET A 3 22.15 11.09 -17.65
N GLU A 4 22.47 11.81 -16.56
CA GLU A 4 21.77 11.74 -15.26
C GLU A 4 20.28 12.10 -15.34
N LEU A 5 19.89 13.11 -16.14
CA LEU A 5 18.49 13.53 -16.29
C LEU A 5 17.67 12.55 -17.15
N MET A 6 18.32 11.76 -18.01
CA MET A 6 17.65 10.70 -18.80
C MET A 6 17.55 9.36 -18.05
N MET A 7 18.34 9.15 -17.01
CA MET A 7 18.31 7.94 -16.16
C MET A 7 17.33 8.06 -14.97
N MET A 8 16.72 9.24 -14.77
CA MET A 8 15.65 9.46 -13.79
C MET A 8 14.25 9.17 -14.34
N ASP A 9 14.14 8.88 -15.64
CA ASP A 9 12.88 8.51 -16.27
C ASP A 9 12.77 6.97 -16.23
N THR A 10 11.89 6.47 -15.36
CA THR A 10 11.53 5.05 -15.11
C THR A 10 12.40 4.24 -14.12
N ALA A 11 12.66 4.77 -12.92
CA ALA A 11 12.63 3.86 -11.78
C ALA A 11 11.22 3.23 -11.74
N GLU A 12 11.13 1.91 -11.92
CA GLU A 12 9.84 1.20 -11.93
C GLU A 12 9.14 1.44 -10.59
N ARG A 13 8.00 2.13 -10.65
CA ARG A 13 7.17 2.51 -9.49
C ARG A 13 6.83 1.25 -8.70
N GLN A 14 7.23 1.21 -7.43
CA GLN A 14 6.96 0.04 -6.59
C GLN A 14 5.56 0.13 -5.98
N THR A 15 5.00 -1.02 -5.63
CA THR A 15 3.79 -1.09 -4.81
C THR A 15 4.10 -1.76 -3.48
N TRP A 16 3.66 -1.12 -2.41
CA TRP A 16 3.80 -1.59 -1.04
C TRP A 16 2.44 -2.01 -0.48
N LEU A 17 2.42 -2.96 0.45
CA LEU A 17 1.29 -3.19 1.34
C LEU A 17 1.63 -2.62 2.70
N MET A 18 0.87 -1.62 3.13
CA MET A 18 1.07 -0.95 4.41
C MET A 18 -0.02 -1.36 5.40
N VAL A 19 0.41 -1.83 6.57
CA VAL A 19 -0.48 -2.36 7.62
C VAL A 19 -0.66 -1.31 8.71
N ALA A 20 -1.89 -0.82 8.87
CA ALA A 20 -2.30 -0.02 10.02
C ALA A 20 -3.34 -0.77 10.85
N SER A 21 -3.31 -0.59 12.17
CA SER A 21 -4.28 -1.22 13.08
C SER A 21 -5.31 -0.21 13.54
N ASP A 22 -6.58 -0.52 13.32
CA ASP A 22 -7.70 0.33 13.75
C ASP A 22 -7.90 0.37 15.26
N THR A 23 -7.34 -0.60 15.98
CA THR A 23 -7.53 -0.73 17.44
C THR A 23 -6.31 -0.32 18.24
N ALA A 24 -5.11 -0.29 17.63
CA ALA A 24 -3.86 -0.06 18.35
C ALA A 24 -3.00 1.08 17.79
N ALA A 25 -3.29 1.62 16.61
CA ALA A 25 -2.59 2.78 16.07
C ALA A 25 -3.35 4.08 16.37
N THR A 26 -2.72 5.24 16.21
CA THR A 26 -3.39 6.54 16.09
C THR A 26 -3.79 6.83 14.64
N PHE A 27 -3.03 6.30 13.69
CA PHE A 27 -3.29 6.40 12.26
C PHE A 27 -4.51 5.58 11.83
N ARG A 28 -5.37 6.15 11.00
CA ARG A 28 -6.57 5.53 10.43
C ARG A 28 -6.58 5.72 8.92
N TRP A 29 -6.82 4.65 8.17
CA TRP A 29 -6.85 4.71 6.72
C TRP A 29 -7.99 5.60 6.24
N GLU A 30 -9.17 5.49 6.84
CA GLU A 30 -10.36 6.25 6.50
C GLU A 30 -10.09 7.77 6.53
N HIS A 31 -9.35 8.23 7.53
CA HIS A 31 -8.99 9.64 7.66
C HIS A 31 -8.13 10.13 6.50
N ILE A 32 -7.08 9.39 6.15
CA ILE A 32 -6.11 9.80 5.12
C ILE A 32 -6.67 9.61 3.72
N LEU A 33 -7.45 8.56 3.49
CA LEU A 33 -8.12 8.32 2.21
C LEU A 33 -9.18 9.40 1.92
N THR A 34 -9.91 9.86 2.94
CA THR A 34 -10.92 10.92 2.80
C THR A 34 -10.29 12.32 2.71
N SER A 35 -9.35 12.64 3.61
CA SER A 35 -8.78 13.99 3.67
C SER A 35 -7.73 14.24 2.61
N GLN A 36 -7.10 13.17 2.10
CA GLN A 36 -5.92 13.23 1.23
C GLN A 36 -4.81 14.11 1.81
N ALA A 37 -4.81 14.34 3.12
CA ALA A 37 -3.76 15.09 3.80
C ALA A 37 -2.52 14.21 3.94
N PRO A 38 -1.31 14.71 3.61
CA PRO A 38 -0.09 13.99 3.87
C PRO A 38 0.08 13.72 5.36
N VAL A 39 0.46 12.49 5.71
CA VAL A 39 0.72 12.08 7.10
C VAL A 39 2.06 11.37 7.18
N PHE A 40 2.90 11.83 8.11
CA PHE A 40 4.14 11.17 8.43
C PHE A 40 3.88 9.80 9.09
N TRP A 41 4.54 8.77 8.56
CA TRP A 41 4.55 7.44 9.13
C TRP A 41 5.97 7.05 9.54
N GLY A 42 6.19 7.04 10.86
CA GLY A 42 7.45 6.61 11.43
C GLY A 42 7.79 5.16 11.13
N MET A 43 9.07 4.91 10.86
CA MET A 43 9.67 3.62 10.63
C MET A 43 9.39 2.68 11.82
N ARG A 44 9.01 1.44 11.49
CA ARG A 44 8.69 0.40 12.47
C ARG A 44 9.39 -0.90 12.09
N ARG A 45 8.66 -2.02 12.08
CA ARG A 45 9.20 -3.31 11.66
C ARG A 45 9.52 -3.27 10.16
N LEU A 46 10.57 -3.98 9.77
CA LEU A 46 11.11 -4.01 8.40
C LEU A 46 11.67 -2.64 7.96
N PRO A 47 12.65 -2.08 8.69
CA PRO A 47 13.27 -0.77 8.36
C PRO A 47 13.91 -0.73 6.97
N ARG A 48 14.33 -1.89 6.44
CA ARG A 48 14.82 -2.02 5.06
C ARG A 48 13.78 -1.55 4.04
N ASN A 49 12.50 -1.87 4.24
CA ASN A 49 11.45 -1.56 3.28
C ASN A 49 11.16 -0.05 3.25
N PHE A 50 11.18 0.60 4.42
CA PHE A 50 11.07 2.05 4.50
C PHE A 50 12.15 2.74 3.66
N ARG A 51 13.41 2.34 3.80
CA ARG A 51 14.55 2.90 3.03
C ARG A 51 14.48 2.66 1.53
N MET A 52 13.63 1.76 1.07
CA MET A 52 13.43 1.44 -0.34
C MET A 52 12.20 2.12 -0.93
N ALA A 53 11.35 2.72 -0.11
CA ALA A 53 10.17 3.46 -0.57
C ALA A 53 10.60 4.83 -1.09
N TRP A 54 10.18 5.14 -2.32
CA TRP A 54 10.48 6.39 -3.01
C TRP A 54 9.22 7.19 -3.31
N ASP A 55 9.41 8.49 -3.53
CA ASP A 55 8.37 9.42 -3.95
C ASP A 55 7.59 8.85 -5.14
N GLY A 56 6.27 8.87 -5.03
CA GLY A 56 5.36 8.33 -6.00
C GLY A 56 5.06 6.84 -5.86
N ASP A 57 5.79 6.03 -5.09
CA ASP A 57 5.44 4.61 -4.90
C ASP A 57 3.99 4.43 -4.41
N LEU A 58 3.32 3.37 -4.87
CA LEU A 58 1.95 3.05 -4.46
C LEU A 58 1.91 2.30 -3.13
N ILE A 59 0.81 2.49 -2.41
CA ILE A 59 0.51 1.80 -1.17
C ILE A 59 -0.89 1.19 -1.25
N LEU A 60 -0.98 -0.13 -1.16
CA LEU A 60 -2.19 -0.84 -0.81
C LEU A 60 -2.45 -0.68 0.70
N CYS A 61 -3.55 -0.02 1.03
CA CYS A 61 -3.94 0.30 2.39
C CYS A 61 -4.58 -0.91 3.07
N TYR A 62 -3.82 -1.63 3.92
CA TYR A 62 -4.34 -2.76 4.67
C TYR A 62 -4.75 -2.35 6.10
N ARG A 63 -6.03 -2.53 6.41
CA ARG A 63 -6.58 -2.39 7.75
C ARG A 63 -6.48 -3.70 8.52
N SER A 64 -5.94 -3.63 9.74
CA SER A 64 -5.77 -4.75 10.68
C SER A 64 -6.44 -4.47 12.02
N GLY A 65 -6.40 -5.45 12.93
CA GLY A 65 -6.80 -5.25 14.34
C GLY A 65 -8.31 -5.27 14.61
N SER A 66 -9.14 -5.52 13.59
CA SER A 66 -10.60 -5.67 13.71
C SER A 66 -11.10 -6.86 12.89
N GLU A 67 -12.39 -7.21 13.06
CA GLU A 67 -13.07 -8.21 12.21
C GLU A 67 -13.18 -7.75 10.75
N LYS A 68 -13.14 -6.43 10.51
CA LYS A 68 -13.19 -5.81 9.17
C LYS A 68 -11.81 -5.68 8.51
N ARG A 69 -10.88 -6.59 8.82
CA ARG A 69 -9.53 -6.60 8.26
C ARG A 69 -9.55 -6.86 6.74
N GLY A 70 -8.76 -6.11 6.00
CA GLY A 70 -8.77 -6.17 4.53
C GLY A 70 -8.10 -4.96 3.90
N LEU A 71 -8.10 -4.93 2.57
CA LEU A 71 -7.66 -3.78 1.79
C LEU A 71 -8.81 -2.78 1.70
N VAL A 72 -8.51 -1.50 1.94
CA VAL A 72 -9.52 -0.44 2.05
C VAL A 72 -9.28 0.73 1.10
N GLY A 73 -8.18 0.73 0.36
CA GLY A 73 -7.85 1.83 -0.53
C GLY A 73 -6.45 1.77 -1.09
N VAL A 74 -6.12 2.84 -1.80
CA VAL A 74 -4.80 3.13 -2.36
C VAL A 74 -4.32 4.48 -1.85
N ALA A 75 -3.05 4.53 -1.52
CA ALA A 75 -2.30 5.72 -1.15
C ALA A 75 -1.00 5.76 -1.96
N GLU A 76 -0.24 6.84 -1.81
CA GLU A 76 1.11 6.96 -2.32
C GLU A 76 2.08 7.44 -1.26
N VAL A 77 3.35 7.17 -1.51
CA VAL A 77 4.47 7.81 -0.83
C VAL A 77 4.62 9.21 -1.41
N GLU A 78 4.21 10.22 -0.65
CA GLU A 78 4.40 11.64 -1.02
C GLU A 78 5.87 12.02 -0.89
N GLU A 79 6.51 11.57 0.19
CA GLU A 79 7.95 11.73 0.42
C GLU A 79 8.52 10.39 0.89
N GLY A 80 9.57 9.94 0.22
CA GLY A 80 10.35 8.76 0.54
C GLY A 80 11.08 8.89 1.87
N PHE A 81 11.95 7.92 2.15
CA PHE A 81 12.53 7.80 3.49
C PHE A 81 13.36 9.01 3.92
N ASN A 82 12.96 9.65 5.03
CA ASN A 82 13.64 10.81 5.63
C ASN A 82 14.05 10.56 7.10
N ASP A 83 15.22 9.95 7.31
CA ASP A 83 15.83 9.59 8.62
C ASP A 83 15.01 8.63 9.51
N ASP A 84 13.72 8.90 9.70
CA ASP A 84 12.84 8.29 10.69
C ASP A 84 11.55 7.69 10.11
N GLY A 85 11.22 7.90 8.84
CA GLY A 85 9.96 7.42 8.28
C GLY A 85 9.73 7.81 6.82
N ILE A 86 8.48 7.73 6.39
CA ILE A 86 8.00 8.18 5.07
C ILE A 86 6.77 9.08 5.26
N THR A 87 6.47 9.94 4.30
CA THR A 87 5.21 10.69 4.27
C THR A 87 4.26 10.05 3.27
N VAL A 88 3.02 9.74 3.71
CA VAL A 88 2.02 9.06 2.88
C VAL A 88 0.80 9.93 2.65
N ARG A 89 0.21 9.85 1.46
CA ARG A 89 -1.01 10.58 1.09
C ARG A 89 -2.05 9.63 0.51
N GLY A 90 -3.30 9.76 0.94
CA GLY A 90 -4.41 8.98 0.40
C GLY A 90 -4.71 9.36 -1.05
N ILE A 91 -5.02 8.37 -1.89
CA ILE A 91 -5.44 8.56 -3.27
C ILE A 91 -6.93 8.26 -3.40
N ALA A 92 -7.34 7.02 -3.09
CA ALA A 92 -8.70 6.54 -3.29
C ALA A 92 -9.09 5.52 -2.23
N GLU A 93 -10.26 5.71 -1.62
CA GLU A 93 -10.92 4.67 -0.81
C GLU A 93 -11.63 3.68 -1.72
N PHE A 94 -11.52 2.39 -1.41
CA PHE A 94 -12.28 1.37 -2.13
C PHE A 94 -13.76 1.47 -1.79
N GLN A 95 -14.63 1.32 -2.81
CA GLN A 95 -16.08 1.30 -2.60
C GLN A 95 -16.52 0.17 -1.65
N GLN A 96 -15.78 -0.94 -1.68
CA GLN A 96 -15.97 -2.09 -0.80
C GLN A 96 -14.63 -2.60 -0.29
N ILE A 97 -14.62 -3.08 0.95
CA ILE A 97 -13.42 -3.69 1.55
C ILE A 97 -13.15 -5.02 0.85
N ILE A 98 -11.93 -5.24 0.38
CA ILE A 98 -11.48 -6.58 -0.02
C ILE A 98 -11.03 -7.28 1.25
N HIS A 99 -11.88 -8.18 1.77
CA HIS A 99 -11.65 -8.81 3.06
C HIS A 99 -10.44 -9.74 3.02
N TYR A 100 -9.65 -9.77 4.08
CA TYR A 100 -8.47 -10.64 4.18
C TYR A 100 -8.81 -12.12 3.94
N ASP A 101 -10.00 -12.55 4.34
CA ASP A 101 -10.43 -13.94 4.19
C ASP A 101 -10.64 -14.36 2.73
N GLU A 102 -10.81 -13.40 1.80
CA GLU A 102 -10.91 -13.64 0.35
C GLU A 102 -9.56 -14.06 -0.26
N PHE A 103 -8.44 -13.50 0.23
CA PHE A 103 -7.13 -13.69 -0.40
C PHE A 103 -6.06 -14.33 0.49
N LYS A 104 -6.30 -14.52 1.79
CA LYS A 104 -5.30 -15.10 2.73
C LYS A 104 -4.77 -16.47 2.32
N ASN A 105 -5.56 -17.22 1.55
CA ASN A 105 -5.21 -18.55 1.08
C ASN A 105 -4.78 -18.59 -0.39
N ASP A 106 -4.87 -17.45 -1.09
CA ASP A 106 -4.50 -17.34 -2.48
C ASP A 106 -2.97 -17.52 -2.65
N PRO A 107 -2.50 -18.36 -3.61
CA PRO A 107 -1.09 -18.57 -3.84
C PRO A 107 -0.31 -17.29 -4.20
N ILE A 108 -0.92 -16.36 -4.94
CA ILE A 108 -0.33 -15.09 -5.37
C ILE A 108 -0.02 -14.25 -4.13
N TYR A 109 -1.01 -14.08 -3.25
CA TYR A 109 -0.81 -13.35 -2.00
C TYR A 109 0.22 -14.04 -1.10
N ARG A 110 0.15 -15.36 -0.94
CA ARG A 110 1.09 -16.13 -0.11
C ARG A 110 2.53 -16.05 -0.58
N GLY A 111 2.77 -15.77 -1.88
CA GLY A 111 4.09 -15.51 -2.42
C GLY A 111 4.72 -14.19 -1.97
N THR A 112 3.91 -13.19 -1.63
CA THR A 112 4.39 -11.86 -1.20
C THR A 112 5.10 -11.89 0.16
N GLU A 113 5.86 -10.84 0.49
CA GLU A 113 6.46 -10.69 1.82
C GLU A 113 5.38 -10.61 2.91
N ALA A 114 4.29 -9.89 2.64
CA ALA A 114 3.11 -9.78 3.52
C ALA A 114 2.47 -11.15 3.80
N GLY A 115 2.27 -11.97 2.76
CA GLY A 115 1.72 -13.32 2.87
C GLY A 115 2.61 -14.26 3.68
N ARG A 116 3.91 -14.28 3.38
CA ARG A 116 4.91 -15.09 4.11
C ARG A 116 5.01 -14.72 5.58
N LEU A 117 4.96 -13.42 5.89
CA LEU A 117 5.03 -12.90 7.26
C LEU A 117 3.65 -12.79 7.93
N ARG A 118 2.57 -13.22 7.26
CA ARG A 118 1.18 -13.17 7.77
C ARG A 118 0.80 -11.77 8.28
N ASN A 119 1.18 -10.73 7.54
CA ASN A 119 0.98 -9.32 7.91
C ASN A 119 1.60 -8.90 9.26
N ARG A 120 2.59 -9.65 9.78
CA ARG A 120 3.31 -9.30 11.01
C ARG A 120 4.43 -8.30 10.73
N GLY A 121 4.07 -7.05 10.53
CA GLY A 121 4.96 -5.96 10.11
C GLY A 121 4.13 -4.73 9.75
N THR A 122 4.74 -3.76 9.06
CA THR A 122 4.05 -2.48 8.78
C THR A 122 4.13 -2.02 7.34
N LEU A 123 5.19 -2.37 6.61
CA LEU A 123 5.36 -2.03 5.21
C LEU A 123 6.01 -3.22 4.51
N PHE A 124 5.36 -3.77 3.50
CA PHE A 124 5.79 -4.99 2.80
C PHE A 124 5.86 -4.72 1.31
N HIS A 125 6.87 -5.25 0.64
CA HIS A 125 6.86 -5.28 -0.81
C HIS A 125 5.80 -6.27 -1.30
N VAL A 126 5.03 -5.88 -2.32
CA VAL A 126 4.11 -6.77 -3.03
C VAL A 126 4.47 -6.85 -4.49
N HIS A 127 4.31 -8.04 -5.07
CA HIS A 127 4.61 -8.28 -6.48
C HIS A 127 3.43 -7.86 -7.35
N ASP A 128 3.71 -7.50 -8.60
CA ASP A 128 2.71 -7.03 -9.58
C ASP A 128 1.56 -8.02 -9.77
N ALA A 129 1.82 -9.32 -9.68
CA ALA A 129 0.78 -10.33 -9.75
C ALA A 129 -0.30 -10.14 -8.67
N PHE A 130 0.08 -9.73 -7.45
CA PHE A 130 -0.89 -9.43 -6.39
C PHE A 130 -1.60 -8.09 -6.64
N VAL A 131 -0.88 -7.09 -7.17
CA VAL A 131 -1.48 -5.80 -7.56
C VAL A 131 -2.55 -6.01 -8.64
N GLN A 132 -2.24 -6.80 -9.66
CA GLN A 132 -3.18 -7.15 -10.73
C GLN A 132 -4.37 -7.95 -10.21
N TRP A 133 -4.16 -8.85 -9.25
CA TRP A 133 -5.25 -9.55 -8.58
C TRP A 133 -6.20 -8.58 -7.86
N VAL A 134 -5.65 -7.61 -7.12
CA VAL A 134 -6.45 -6.57 -6.43
C VAL A 134 -7.22 -5.72 -7.45
N LYS A 135 -6.55 -5.30 -8.53
CA LYS A 135 -7.17 -4.53 -9.61
C LYS A 135 -8.36 -5.26 -10.22
N ASN A 136 -8.19 -6.52 -10.62
CA ASN A 136 -9.25 -7.34 -11.18
C ASN A 136 -10.43 -7.47 -10.19
N ARG A 137 -10.14 -7.69 -8.90
CA ARG A 137 -11.16 -7.80 -7.86
C ARG A 137 -11.98 -6.51 -7.73
N LEU A 138 -11.34 -5.34 -7.81
CA LEU A 138 -12.02 -4.05 -7.80
C LEU A 138 -12.92 -3.87 -9.03
N GLU A 139 -12.43 -4.24 -10.21
CA GLU A 139 -13.21 -4.18 -11.47
C GLU A 139 -14.45 -5.10 -11.42
N GLU A 140 -14.31 -6.31 -10.87
CA GLU A 140 -15.41 -7.26 -10.66
C GLU A 140 -16.50 -6.71 -9.73
N GLU A 141 -16.12 -5.92 -8.71
CA GLU A 141 -17.03 -5.25 -7.78
C GLU A 141 -17.53 -3.88 -8.31
N GLY A 142 -17.12 -3.48 -9.51
CA GLY A 142 -17.52 -2.22 -10.14
C GLY A 142 -16.71 -0.98 -9.73
N ASP A 143 -15.67 -1.14 -8.91
CA ASP A 143 -14.80 -0.04 -8.47
C ASP A 143 -13.68 0.26 -9.49
N THR A 144 -14.10 0.68 -10.67
CA THR A 144 -13.20 1.00 -11.80
C THR A 144 -12.31 2.22 -11.54
N VAL A 145 -12.73 3.15 -10.67
CA VAL A 145 -11.95 4.34 -10.31
C VAL A 145 -10.73 3.95 -9.49
N SER A 146 -10.93 3.15 -8.44
CA SER A 146 -9.81 2.66 -7.62
C SER A 146 -8.89 1.73 -8.41
N ALA A 147 -9.46 0.88 -9.27
CA ALA A 147 -8.71 -0.01 -10.15
C ALA A 147 -7.78 0.74 -11.11
N ALA A 148 -8.18 1.92 -11.59
CA ALA A 148 -7.39 2.74 -12.51
C ALA A 148 -6.10 3.30 -11.88
N TYR A 149 -6.01 3.37 -10.54
CA TYR A 149 -4.76 3.77 -9.86
C TYR A 149 -3.75 2.63 -9.73
N LEU A 150 -4.15 1.39 -10.00
CA LEU A 150 -3.30 0.19 -9.93
C LEU A 150 -2.80 -0.26 -11.32
N SER A 151 -2.75 0.66 -12.29
CA SER A 151 -2.37 0.42 -13.69
C SER A 151 -0.91 0.71 -14.00
#